data_AF-A0A6P1FFT0-F1
#
_entry.id   AF-A0A6P1FFT0-F1
#
_cell.length_a   1.000
_cell.length_b   1.000
_cell.length_c   1.000
_cell.angle_alpha   90.00
_cell.angle_beta   90.00
_cell.angle_gamma   90.00
#
_symmetry.space_group_name_H-M   'P 1'
#
loop_
_entity.id
_entity.type
_entity.pdbx_description
1 polymer ?
#
loop_
_entity_poly.entity_id
_entity_poly.type
_entity_poly.pdbx_seq_one_letter_code
_entity_poly.pdbx_strand_id
1 'polypeptide(L)' 'MERSSTRPLDVDDAVTLVAVLAALEALVASGRVPDGDVAVLQHSLALGGAVLPGADADEIVAALGALNGRLRDTIA' A
#
# COMPACT_ATOMS: atom_id res chain seq x y z
N MET A 1 -6.99 2.00 -23.06
CA MET A 1 -8.08 1.37 -22.29
C MET A 1 -7.46 0.34 -21.38
N GLU A 2 -7.18 0.71 -20.14
CA GLU A 2 -6.73 -0.25 -19.13
C GLU A 2 -7.90 -1.20 -18.85
N ARG A 3 -7.66 -2.50 -18.97
CA ARG A 3 -8.62 -3.50 -18.52
C ARG A 3 -8.55 -3.48 -17.01
N SER A 4 -9.43 -2.69 -16.37
CA SER A 4 -9.77 -2.88 -14.97
C SER A 4 -10.32 -4.29 -14.84
N SER A 5 -9.45 -5.24 -14.52
CA SER A 5 -9.84 -6.63 -14.28
C SER A 5 -10.71 -6.65 -13.04
N THR A 6 -12.00 -6.88 -13.20
CA THR A 6 -12.96 -7.10 -12.10
C THR A 6 -12.90 -8.54 -11.58
N ARG A 7 -11.93 -9.34 -12.04
CA ARG A 7 -11.73 -10.69 -11.50
C ARG A 7 -11.39 -10.54 -10.02
N PRO A 8 -12.14 -11.22 -9.13
CA PRO A 8 -11.82 -11.24 -7.71
C PRO A 8 -10.36 -11.67 -7.51
N LEU A 9 -9.66 -11.01 -6.59
CA LEU A 9 -8.35 -11.47 -6.16
C LEU A 9 -8.50 -12.87 -5.58
N ASP A 10 -7.55 -13.75 -5.88
CA ASP A 10 -7.49 -15.04 -5.20
C ASP A 10 -7.20 -14.83 -3.70
N VAL A 11 -7.75 -15.67 -2.83
CA VAL A 11 -7.59 -15.52 -1.38
C VAL A 11 -6.13 -15.66 -0.97
N ASP A 12 -5.37 -16.57 -1.59
CA ASP A 12 -3.96 -16.75 -1.29
C ASP A 12 -3.12 -15.54 -1.73
N ASP A 13 -3.47 -14.95 -2.89
CA ASP A 13 -2.87 -13.70 -3.38
C ASP A 13 -3.20 -12.52 -2.45
N ALA A 14 -4.42 -12.46 -1.93
CA ALA A 14 -4.86 -11.40 -1.02
C ALA A 14 -4.14 -11.50 0.33
N VAL A 15 -3.99 -12.70 0.88
CA VAL A 15 -3.21 -12.94 2.10
C VAL A 15 -1.75 -12.55 1.89
N THR A 16 -1.18 -12.90 0.74
CA THR A 16 0.20 -12.49 0.39
C THR A 16 0.33 -10.97 0.33
N LEU A 17 -0.63 -10.29 -0.30
CA LEU A 17 -0.63 -8.84 -0.40
C LEU A 17 -0.82 -8.16 0.98
N VAL A 18 -1.64 -8.73 1.87
CA VAL A 18 -1.76 -8.27 3.27
C VAL A 18 -0.41 -8.31 3.99
N ALA A 19 0.35 -9.39 3.81
CA ALA A 19 1.67 -9.53 4.41
C ALA A 19 2.68 -8.52 3.85
N VAL A 20 2.66 -8.31 2.52
CA VAL A 20 3.53 -7.32 1.85
C VAL A 20 3.23 -5.90 2.32
N LEU A 21 1.95 -5.52 2.40
CA LEU A 21 1.55 -4.19 2.88
C LEU A 21 1.97 -3.96 4.33
N ALA A 22 1.78 -4.96 5.20
CA ALA A 22 2.22 -4.88 6.59
C ALA A 22 3.75 -4.75 6.72
N ALA A 23 4.52 -5.46 5.88
CA ALA A 23 5.97 -5.35 5.87
C ALA A 23 6.44 -3.97 5.41
N LEU A 24 5.83 -3.41 4.37
CA LEU A 24 6.13 -2.06 3.89
C LEU A 24 5.79 -1.01 4.94
N GLU A 25 4.64 -1.12 5.59
CA GLU A 25 4.23 -0.24 6.68
C GLU A 25 5.28 -0.21 7.80
N ALA A 26 5.73 -1.38 8.25
CA ALA A 26 6.75 -1.50 9.28
C ALA A 26 8.13 -0.96 8.84
N LEU A 27 8.52 -1.16 7.57
CA LEU A 27 9.79 -0.65 7.05
C LEU A 27 9.79 0.88 6.96
N VAL A 28 8.69 1.49 6.49
CA VAL A 28 8.56 2.95 6.42
C VAL A 28 8.49 3.54 7.83
N ALA A 29 7.67 2.97 8.72
CA ALA A 29 7.55 3.43 10.11
C ALA A 29 8.87 3.34 10.90
N SER A 30 9.73 2.39 10.56
CA SER A 30 11.05 2.26 11.20
C SER A 30 12.14 3.11 10.56
N GLY A 31 11.83 3.90 9.53
CA GLY A 31 12.81 4.72 8.80
C GLY A 31 13.90 3.88 8.12
N ARG A 32 13.59 2.62 7.79
CA ARG A 32 14.54 1.66 7.19
C ARG A 32 14.47 1.61 5.67
N VAL A 33 13.61 2.42 5.07
CA VAL A 33 13.48 2.57 3.62
C VAL A 33 14.31 3.79 3.19
N PRO A 34 15.23 3.64 2.23
CA PRO A 34 15.97 4.77 1.67
C PRO A 34 15.03 5.84 1.12
N ASP A 35 15.39 7.13 1.24
CA ASP A 35 14.53 8.25 0.81
C ASP A 35 14.08 8.16 -0.65
N GLY A 36 14.94 7.65 -1.53
CA GLY A 36 14.60 7.41 -2.94
C GLY A 36 13.47 6.39 -3.12
N ASP A 37 13.47 5.33 -2.30
CA ASP A 37 12.44 4.30 -2.33
C ASP A 37 11.14 4.78 -1.67
N VAL A 38 11.23 5.62 -0.63
CA VAL A 38 10.06 6.31 -0.05
C VAL A 38 9.39 7.21 -1.09
N ALA A 39 10.16 7.93 -1.90
CA ALA A 39 9.61 8.77 -2.98
C ALA A 39 8.89 7.95 -4.06
N VAL A 40 9.41 6.76 -4.40
CA VAL A 40 8.73 5.82 -5.33
C VAL A 40 7.41 5.32 -4.75
N LEU A 41 7.41 4.99 -3.46
CA LEU A 41 6.22 4.53 -2.76
C LEU A 41 5.16 5.63 -2.67
N GLN A 42 5.56 6.84 -2.30
CA GLN A 42 4.72 8.05 -2.29
C GLN A 42 4.08 8.29 -3.66
N HIS A 43 4.88 8.24 -4.72
CA HIS A 43 4.38 8.43 -6.08
C HIS A 43 3.34 7.36 -6.46
N SER A 44 3.62 6.10 -6.14
CA SER A 44 2.72 4.98 -6.45
C SER A 44 1.40 5.07 -5.68
N LEU A 45 1.46 5.43 -4.40
CA LEU A 45 0.26 5.65 -3.58
C LEU A 45 -0.54 6.86 -4.05
N ALA A 46 0.12 7.93 -4.50
CA ALA A 46 -0.54 9.10 -5.07
C ALA A 46 -1.27 8.77 -6.38
N LEU A 47 -0.67 7.96 -7.26
CA LEU A 47 -1.33 7.46 -8.49
C LEU A 47 -2.60 6.66 -8.17
N GLY A 48 -2.57 5.86 -7.10
CA GLY A 48 -3.73 5.11 -6.61
C GLY A 48 -4.74 5.95 -5.80
N GLY A 49 -4.49 7.25 -5.61
CA GLY A 49 -5.34 8.14 -4.82
C GLY A 49 -5.34 7.84 -3.32
N ALA A 50 -4.34 7.09 -2.82
CA ALA A 50 -4.23 6.72 -1.41
C ALA A 50 -3.60 7.84 -0.55
N VAL A 51 -2.79 8.71 -1.16
CA VAL A 51 -2.16 9.88 -0.52
C VAL A 51 -2.14 11.07 -1.48
N LEU A 52 -1.87 12.27 -0.96
CA LEU A 52 -1.62 13.46 -1.78
C LEU A 52 -0.14 13.53 -2.22
N PRO A 53 0.16 14.23 -3.34
CA PRO A 53 1.54 14.54 -3.71
C PRO A 53 2.25 15.31 -2.59
N GLY A 54 3.45 14.89 -2.22
CA GLY A 54 4.20 15.50 -1.11
C GLY A 54 3.92 14.88 0.26
N ALA A 55 3.13 13.81 0.34
CA ALA A 55 2.85 13.11 1.60
C ALA A 55 4.12 12.65 2.34
N ASP A 56 4.15 12.84 3.65
CA ASP A 56 5.28 12.44 4.49
C ASP A 56 5.25 10.95 4.87
N ALA A 57 6.24 10.50 5.64
CA ALA A 57 6.37 9.09 6.04
C ALA A 57 5.20 8.61 6.90
N ASP A 58 4.66 9.47 7.77
CA ASP A 58 3.54 9.12 8.65
C ASP A 58 2.24 8.97 7.85
N GLU A 59 2.02 9.86 6.88
CA GLU A 59 0.90 9.78 5.94
C GLU A 59 0.98 8.54 5.04
N ILE A 60 2.18 8.17 4.59
CA ILE A 60 2.42 6.93 3.83
C ILE A 60 2.10 5.70 4.69
N VAL A 61 2.57 5.66 5.94
CA VAL A 61 2.28 4.57 6.88
C VAL A 61 0.77 4.44 7.11
N ALA A 62 0.08 5.55 7.35
CA ALA A 62 -1.37 5.56 7.53
C ALA A 62 -2.11 5.03 6.29
N ALA A 63 -1.68 5.42 5.09
CA ALA A 63 -2.27 4.96 3.84
C ALA A 63 -2.06 3.45 3.61
N LEU A 64 -0.87 2.94 3.91
CA LEU A 64 -0.58 1.50 3.83
C LEU A 64 -1.46 0.71 4.81
N GLY A 65 -1.58 1.17 6.06
CA GLY A 65 -2.45 0.55 7.05
C GLY A 65 -3.92 0.55 6.61
N ALA A 66 -4.40 1.66 6.03
CA ALA A 66 -5.76 1.76 5.50
C ALA A 66 -6.02 0.87 4.29
N LEU A 67 -5.05 0.73 3.37
CA LEU A 67 -5.12 -0.24 2.27
C LEU A 67 -5.19 -1.67 2.80
N ASN A 68 -4.34 -1.99 3.76
CA ASN A 68 -4.27 -3.32 4.35
C ASN A 68 -5.56 -3.68 5.08
N GLY A 69 -6.14 -2.75 5.84
CA GLY A 69 -7.44 -2.90 6.47
C GLY A 69 -8.55 -3.22 5.47
N ARG A 70 -8.67 -2.40 4.41
CA ARG A 70 -9.65 -2.65 3.34
C ARG A 70 -9.46 -4.01 2.67
N LEU A 71 -8.23 -4.42 2.43
CA LEU A 71 -7.95 -5.74 1.84
C LEU A 71 -8.35 -6.89 2.76
N ARG A 72 -8.07 -6.78 4.07
CA ARG A 72 -8.51 -7.77 5.07
C ARG A 72 -10.03 -7.88 5.12
N ASP A 73 -10.73 -6.74 5.06
CA ASP A 73 -12.20 -6.71 5.06
C ASP A 73 -12.80 -7.38 3.81
N THR A 74 -12.06 -7.45 2.70
CA THR A 74 -12.53 -8.13 1.47
C THR A 74 -12.39 -9.66 1.49
N ILE A 75 -11.60 -10.21 2.42
CA ILE A 75 -11.33 -11.66 2.52
C ILE A 75 -11.85 -12.30 3.81
N ALA A 76 -12.37 -11.50 4.75
CA ALA A 76 -13.02 -11.95 5.98
C ALA A 76 -14.47 -12.40 5.71
#